data_AF-F0H131-F1
#
_entry.id   AF-F0H131-F1
#
_cell.length_a   1.000
_cell.length_b   1.000
_cell.length_c   1.000
_cell.angle_alpha   90.00
_cell.angle_beta   90.00
_cell.angle_gamma   90.00
#
_symmetry.space_group_name_H-M   'P 1'
#
loop_
_entity.id
_entity.type
_entity.pdbx_description
1 polymer ?
#
loop_
_entity_poly.entity_id
_entity_poly.type
_entity_poly.pdbx_seq_one_letter_code
_entity_poly.pdbx_strand_id
1 'polypeptide(L)'
;MIKTNKKIIRVVVLAILLHLVTPLLAFAKSGNSLLINTNFTDSEKKNVIVEYVDYWKIPDDKAKDLKDPQKNLDFIDIYKDKTDEEISKDLGEMKSSNKSEEKEGMYFASIDNLEKGAYLLRYRSKDSNRPYIPFLAIIDENTENPLTIYPKKAPDDLTLTKRDKNSGEVLKNVGFEVVNEKGEILSFEKIKDDKGEEKLTYKKDGTIKELFTDEKGQIKIYGLEEKVKFKETKPLKGYESQVGKESDPAQTGSIEMLNEKDNPENYFSFIKIDGTNDDPLKGAVFKVQVKTDKGYEDVMENDKIYTLTSDDKGEFKTKNLPYGQYRLVETKAPQGYIENTVPNDFEINENSHTKTIRIKNFKPTTPPPPTKTTPNGGTTVGSRLGKNLQSMAKTGDNTILLIMAIALLMIGVGIRFVRAKE
;
A
#
# COMPACT_ATOMS: atom_id res chain seq x y z
N MET A 1 -18.19 -90.57 40.40
CA MET A 1 -16.93 -89.99 40.93
C MET A 1 -16.38 -89.00 39.90
N ILE A 2 -16.49 -87.69 40.13
CA ILE A 2 -15.37 -86.75 40.01
C ILE A 2 -15.64 -85.70 41.10
N LYS A 3 -14.98 -85.83 42.26
CA LYS A 3 -14.98 -84.78 43.29
C LYS A 3 -14.17 -83.64 42.71
N THR A 4 -14.85 -82.68 42.08
CA THR A 4 -14.22 -81.49 41.52
C THR A 4 -13.63 -80.69 42.68
N ASN A 5 -12.31 -80.68 42.76
CA ASN A 5 -11.56 -80.06 43.85
C ASN A 5 -11.80 -78.55 43.78
N LYS A 6 -12.59 -78.00 44.72
CA LYS A 6 -12.92 -76.57 44.77
C LYS A 6 -11.68 -75.65 44.77
N LYS A 7 -10.51 -76.16 45.18
CA LYS A 7 -9.23 -75.45 45.05
C LYS A 7 -8.77 -75.32 43.59
N ILE A 8 -8.94 -76.35 42.77
CA ILE A 8 -8.58 -76.33 41.35
C ILE A 8 -9.51 -75.39 40.58
N ILE A 9 -10.81 -75.40 40.87
CA ILE A 9 -11.75 -74.45 40.25
C ILE A 9 -11.41 -73.00 40.65
N ARG A 10 -11.03 -72.74 41.91
CA ARG A 10 -10.57 -71.40 42.31
C ARG A 10 -9.27 -70.98 41.63
N VAL A 11 -8.30 -71.90 41.46
CA VAL A 11 -7.04 -71.59 40.77
C VAL A 11 -7.25 -71.36 39.28
N VAL A 12 -8.13 -72.12 38.64
CA VAL A 12 -8.48 -71.93 37.22
C VAL A 12 -9.28 -70.65 37.02
N VAL A 13 -10.22 -70.32 37.90
CA VAL A 13 -10.96 -69.04 37.85
C VAL A 13 -10.03 -67.85 38.14
N LEU A 14 -9.07 -67.98 39.07
CA LEU A 14 -8.09 -66.93 39.36
C LEU A 14 -7.07 -66.76 38.22
N ALA A 15 -6.67 -67.85 37.55
CA ALA A 15 -5.78 -67.81 36.39
C ALA A 15 -6.47 -67.23 35.14
N ILE A 16 -7.77 -67.52 34.96
CA ILE A 16 -8.61 -66.91 33.91
C ILE A 16 -8.88 -65.43 34.24
N LEU A 17 -9.09 -65.06 35.52
CA LEU A 17 -9.14 -63.65 35.93
C LEU A 17 -7.80 -62.95 35.71
N LEU A 18 -6.65 -63.57 36.01
CA LEU A 18 -5.34 -62.96 35.77
C LEU A 18 -5.08 -62.76 34.27
N HIS A 19 -5.45 -63.72 33.41
CA HIS A 19 -5.31 -63.57 31.95
C HIS A 19 -6.31 -62.59 31.33
N LEU A 20 -7.47 -62.37 31.96
CA LEU A 20 -8.43 -61.34 31.56
C LEU A 20 -8.08 -59.95 32.12
N VAL A 21 -7.23 -59.86 33.14
CA VAL A 21 -6.71 -58.59 33.69
C VAL A 21 -5.40 -58.17 32.99
N THR A 22 -4.70 -59.09 32.31
CA THR A 22 -3.55 -58.78 31.44
C THR A 22 -3.94 -58.93 29.97
N PRO A 23 -4.79 -58.04 29.45
CA PRO A 23 -4.27 -56.87 28.73
C PRO A 23 -5.01 -55.56 29.09
N LEU A 24 -5.39 -55.38 30.36
CA LEU A 24 -5.78 -54.07 30.90
C LEU A 24 -4.64 -53.37 31.65
N LEU A 25 -3.41 -53.87 31.49
CA LEU A 25 -2.20 -53.04 31.40
C LEU A 25 -1.88 -52.81 29.92
N ALA A 26 -2.87 -52.42 29.11
CA ALA A 26 -2.55 -51.42 28.12
C ALA A 26 -2.01 -50.25 28.94
N PHE A 27 -0.77 -49.85 28.69
CA PHE A 27 -0.18 -48.65 29.25
C PHE A 27 -1.24 -47.56 29.28
N ALA A 28 -1.85 -47.32 30.45
CA ALA A 28 -2.49 -46.04 30.69
C ALA A 28 -1.31 -45.09 30.57
N LYS A 29 -1.15 -44.47 29.39
CA LYS A 29 -0.14 -43.46 29.10
C LYS A 29 -0.34 -42.45 30.22
N SER A 30 0.49 -42.52 31.26
CA SER A 30 0.18 -41.99 32.59
C SER A 30 0.46 -40.49 32.66
N GLY A 31 0.22 -39.81 31.55
CA GLY A 31 0.49 -38.41 31.37
C GLY A 31 -0.59 -37.80 30.49
N ASN A 32 -0.87 -36.53 30.76
CA ASN A 32 -1.90 -35.79 30.04
C ASN A 32 -1.52 -35.76 28.57
N SER A 33 -2.46 -36.11 27.70
CA SER A 33 -2.23 -36.21 26.27
C SER A 33 -3.18 -35.29 25.51
N LEU A 34 -2.69 -34.72 24.41
CA LEU A 34 -3.48 -33.94 23.48
C LEU A 34 -3.63 -34.70 22.17
N LEU A 35 -4.82 -34.62 21.58
CA LEU A 35 -5.10 -35.06 20.24
C LEU A 35 -5.56 -33.85 19.42
N ILE A 36 -4.70 -33.34 18.53
CA ILE A 36 -4.96 -32.13 17.77
C ILE A 36 -5.39 -32.53 16.37
N ASN A 37 -6.59 -32.14 15.95
CA ASN A 37 -7.05 -32.37 14.58
C ASN A 37 -6.16 -31.59 13.61
N THR A 38 -5.60 -32.24 12.60
CA THR A 38 -4.70 -31.62 11.61
C THR A 38 -5.31 -31.55 10.22
N ASN A 39 -6.61 -31.87 10.11
CA ASN A 39 -7.34 -31.76 8.86
C ASN A 39 -7.58 -30.30 8.58
N PHE A 40 -7.15 -29.88 7.41
CA PHE A 40 -7.21 -28.50 7.02
C PHE A 40 -7.77 -28.38 5.61
N THR A 41 -8.56 -27.35 5.34
CA THR A 41 -9.13 -27.09 4.02
C THR A 41 -8.52 -25.80 3.48
N ASP A 42 -7.65 -25.92 2.47
CA ASP A 42 -7.00 -24.75 1.87
C ASP A 42 -8.00 -23.85 1.10
N SER A 43 -7.56 -22.67 0.68
CA SER A 43 -8.28 -21.71 -0.17
C SER A 43 -8.95 -22.36 -1.38
N GLU A 44 -8.36 -23.42 -1.94
CA GLU A 44 -8.87 -24.20 -3.07
C GLU A 44 -9.80 -25.37 -2.69
N LYS A 45 -10.22 -25.44 -1.42
CA LYS A 45 -10.99 -26.57 -0.83
C LYS A 45 -10.32 -27.94 -0.90
N LYS A 46 -9.00 -27.97 -1.08
CA LYS A 46 -8.21 -29.20 -0.98
C LYS A 46 -7.95 -29.51 0.48
N ASN A 47 -8.14 -30.77 0.85
CA ASN A 47 -7.77 -31.25 2.17
C ASN A 47 -6.24 -31.30 2.26
N VAL A 48 -5.69 -30.43 3.09
CA VAL A 48 -4.29 -30.40 3.47
C VAL A 48 -4.18 -31.00 4.86
N ILE A 49 -3.17 -31.82 5.08
CA ILE A 49 -2.90 -32.44 6.37
C ILE A 49 -1.63 -31.80 6.92
N VAL A 50 -1.74 -31.21 8.10
CA VAL A 50 -0.57 -30.71 8.82
C VAL A 50 0.18 -31.90 9.42
N GLU A 51 1.47 -32.03 9.12
CA GLU A 51 2.26 -33.17 9.58
C GLU A 51 2.60 -33.12 11.08
N TYR A 52 2.80 -31.92 11.65
CA TYR A 52 3.23 -31.73 13.04
C TYR A 52 2.62 -30.46 13.67
N VAL A 53 2.50 -30.46 14.99
CA VAL A 53 2.13 -29.30 15.81
C VAL A 53 3.29 -28.97 16.73
N ASP A 54 3.77 -27.74 16.67
CA ASP A 54 4.80 -27.21 17.55
C ASP A 54 4.17 -26.57 18.78
N TYR A 55 4.86 -26.68 19.92
CA TYR A 55 4.32 -26.19 21.18
C TYR A 55 5.40 -25.70 22.15
N TRP A 56 4.98 -24.78 23.02
CA TRP A 56 5.77 -24.19 24.10
C TRP A 56 5.00 -24.31 25.40
N LYS A 57 5.68 -24.69 26.49
CA LYS A 57 5.12 -24.58 27.84
C LYS A 57 5.16 -23.13 28.27
N ILE A 58 4.02 -22.54 28.60
CA ILE A 58 3.94 -21.15 29.04
C ILE A 58 4.44 -21.08 30.49
N PRO A 59 5.39 -20.18 30.80
CA PRO A 59 5.87 -19.97 32.17
C PRO A 59 4.73 -19.66 33.16
N ASP A 60 4.81 -20.21 34.38
CA ASP A 60 3.74 -20.14 35.38
C ASP A 60 3.35 -18.70 35.75
N ASP A 61 4.29 -17.75 35.69
CA ASP A 61 4.06 -16.33 35.93
C ASP A 61 3.21 -15.66 34.84
N LYS A 62 3.38 -16.10 33.59
CA LYS A 62 2.60 -15.65 32.43
C LYS A 62 1.27 -16.39 32.28
N ALA A 63 1.14 -17.57 32.88
CA ALA A 63 -0.05 -18.41 32.78
C ALA A 63 -1.16 -18.08 33.79
N LYS A 64 -0.89 -17.24 34.80
CA LYS A 64 -1.80 -16.99 35.95
C LYS A 64 -3.20 -16.52 35.54
N ASP A 65 -3.27 -15.68 34.52
CA ASP A 65 -4.51 -15.03 34.08
C ASP A 65 -5.22 -15.78 32.94
N LEU A 66 -4.63 -16.86 32.42
CA LEU A 66 -5.17 -17.65 31.29
C LEU A 66 -6.41 -18.49 31.65
N LYS A 67 -6.88 -18.40 32.90
CA LYS A 67 -8.19 -18.95 33.30
C LYS A 67 -9.35 -18.08 32.80
N ASP A 68 -9.09 -16.82 32.43
CA ASP A 68 -10.08 -15.92 31.83
C ASP A 68 -10.07 -16.08 30.29
N PRO A 69 -11.22 -16.45 29.67
CA PRO A 69 -11.33 -16.57 28.22
C PRO A 69 -10.91 -15.34 27.42
N GLN A 70 -11.11 -14.13 27.94
CA GLN A 70 -10.70 -12.89 27.26
C GLN A 70 -9.17 -12.74 27.28
N LYS A 71 -8.54 -13.09 28.40
CA LYS A 71 -7.07 -13.06 28.54
C LYS A 71 -6.39 -14.09 27.67
N ASN A 72 -7.06 -15.19 27.35
CA ASN A 72 -6.57 -16.17 26.38
C ASN A 72 -6.46 -15.58 24.97
N LEU A 73 -7.43 -14.76 24.55
CA LEU A 73 -7.39 -14.11 23.24
C LEU A 73 -6.28 -13.05 23.18
N ASP A 74 -6.20 -12.19 24.20
CA ASP A 74 -5.15 -11.17 24.31
C ASP A 74 -3.75 -11.81 24.27
N PHE A 75 -3.57 -12.96 24.95
CA PHE A 75 -2.32 -13.69 24.95
C PHE A 75 -1.98 -14.26 23.57
N ILE A 76 -2.94 -14.90 22.89
CA ILE A 76 -2.74 -15.43 21.53
C ILE A 76 -2.32 -14.31 20.56
N ASP A 77 -2.97 -13.13 20.65
CA ASP A 77 -2.68 -11.99 19.79
C ASP A 77 -1.23 -11.47 19.93
N ILE A 78 -0.59 -11.65 21.09
CA ILE A 78 0.82 -11.27 21.31
C ILE A 78 1.79 -12.15 20.50
N TYR A 79 1.46 -13.42 20.26
CA TYR A 79 2.38 -14.39 19.64
C TYR A 79 1.99 -14.78 18.21
N LYS A 80 0.83 -14.36 17.71
CA LYS A 80 0.33 -14.77 16.38
C LYS A 80 1.28 -14.40 15.23
N ASP A 81 1.98 -13.27 15.34
CA ASP A 81 2.86 -12.75 14.29
C ASP A 81 4.35 -12.98 14.58
N LYS A 82 4.68 -13.63 15.70
CA LYS A 82 6.07 -13.89 16.11
C LYS A 82 6.66 -15.12 15.40
N THR A 83 7.97 -15.08 15.15
CA THR A 83 8.70 -16.26 14.67
C THR A 83 8.86 -17.29 15.79
N ASP A 84 9.14 -18.54 15.44
CA ASP A 84 9.35 -19.61 16.41
C ASP A 84 10.55 -19.32 17.31
N GLU A 85 11.59 -18.64 16.80
CA GLU A 85 12.72 -18.17 17.60
C GLU A 85 12.33 -17.07 18.59
N GLU A 86 11.46 -16.14 18.19
CA GLU A 86 10.97 -15.07 19.06
C GLU A 86 10.08 -15.62 20.17
N ILE A 87 9.21 -16.58 19.85
CA ILE A 87 8.40 -17.29 20.84
C ILE A 87 9.32 -18.07 21.79
N SER A 88 10.33 -18.78 21.26
CA SER A 88 11.22 -19.59 22.08
C SER A 88 12.10 -18.77 23.03
N LYS A 89 12.50 -17.56 22.63
CA LYS A 89 13.19 -16.63 23.52
C LYS A 89 12.33 -16.20 24.72
N ASP A 90 11.01 -16.18 24.55
CA ASP A 90 10.08 -15.62 25.53
C ASP A 90 9.34 -16.66 26.37
N LEU A 91 9.03 -17.84 25.80
CA LEU A 91 8.32 -18.94 26.46
C LEU A 91 9.22 -20.14 26.79
N GLY A 92 10.43 -20.21 26.21
CA GLY A 92 11.37 -21.30 26.41
C GLY A 92 11.46 -22.26 25.22
N GLU A 93 11.96 -23.47 25.44
CA GLU A 93 12.25 -24.41 24.36
C GLU A 93 10.99 -24.86 23.60
N MET A 94 11.02 -24.75 22.27
CA MET A 94 10.00 -25.33 21.38
C MET A 94 10.10 -26.85 21.36
N LYS A 95 8.97 -27.53 21.44
CA LYS A 95 8.85 -28.99 21.23
C LYS A 95 7.85 -29.26 20.11
N SER A 96 7.82 -30.50 19.63
CA SER A 96 6.94 -30.92 18.53
C SER A 96 6.12 -32.14 18.91
N SER A 97 4.91 -32.23 18.36
CA SER A 97 4.05 -33.39 18.46
C SER A 97 4.65 -34.60 17.75
N ASN A 98 4.07 -35.77 18.00
CA ASN A 98 4.20 -36.89 17.09
C ASN A 98 3.65 -36.51 15.71
N LYS A 99 4.11 -37.22 14.67
CA LYS A 99 3.60 -37.03 13.32
C LYS A 99 2.10 -37.32 13.29
N SER A 100 1.38 -36.54 12.50
CA SER A 100 -0.05 -36.73 12.30
C SER A 100 -0.36 -38.09 11.70
N GLU A 101 -1.36 -38.77 12.25
CA GLU A 101 -1.85 -40.09 11.83
C GLU A 101 -3.34 -40.05 11.53
N GLU A 102 -3.80 -40.90 10.61
CA GLU A 102 -5.22 -41.03 10.28
C GLU A 102 -5.97 -41.87 11.31
N LYS A 103 -7.11 -41.37 11.76
CA LYS A 103 -8.05 -42.04 12.66
C LYS A 103 -9.48 -41.70 12.24
N GLU A 104 -10.24 -42.73 11.87
CA GLU A 104 -11.67 -42.60 11.50
C GLU A 104 -11.93 -41.56 10.39
N GLY A 105 -11.03 -41.49 9.38
CA GLY A 105 -11.14 -40.56 8.25
C GLY A 105 -10.69 -39.12 8.56
N MET A 106 -10.12 -38.88 9.74
CA MET A 106 -9.55 -37.61 10.15
C MET A 106 -8.10 -37.79 10.58
N TYR A 107 -7.24 -36.82 10.28
CA TYR A 107 -5.86 -36.79 10.71
C TYR A 107 -5.72 -36.07 12.06
N PHE A 108 -4.89 -36.64 12.94
CA PHE A 108 -4.57 -36.06 14.24
C PHE A 108 -3.09 -36.18 14.59
N ALA A 109 -2.54 -35.11 15.12
CA ALA A 109 -1.24 -35.12 15.79
C ALA A 109 -1.43 -35.37 17.29
N SER A 110 -0.57 -36.20 17.88
CA SER A 110 -0.61 -36.50 19.31
C SER A 110 0.56 -35.89 20.05
N ILE A 111 0.30 -35.39 21.26
CA ILE A 111 1.33 -34.99 22.22
C ILE A 111 1.06 -35.77 23.50
N ASP A 112 2.06 -36.49 23.97
CA ASP A 112 1.92 -37.37 25.12
C ASP A 112 2.74 -36.88 26.30
N ASN A 113 2.35 -37.29 27.50
CA ASN A 113 3.10 -37.05 28.72
C ASN A 113 3.34 -35.57 29.03
N LEU A 114 2.34 -34.72 28.77
CA LEU A 114 2.39 -33.31 29.13
C LEU A 114 2.26 -33.14 30.64
N GLU A 115 3.14 -32.29 31.19
CA GLU A 115 3.00 -31.78 32.55
C GLU A 115 1.76 -30.89 32.65
N LYS A 116 1.22 -30.72 33.86
CA LYS A 116 0.19 -29.70 34.10
C LYS A 116 0.76 -28.30 33.80
N GLY A 117 -0.05 -27.45 33.20
CA GLY A 117 0.33 -26.10 32.78
C GLY A 117 -0.42 -25.62 31.54
N ALA A 118 -0.18 -24.38 31.16
CA ALA A 118 -0.69 -23.82 29.90
C ALA A 118 0.36 -23.98 28.80
N TYR A 119 -0.11 -24.23 27.58
CA TYR A 119 0.71 -24.45 26.41
C TYR A 119 0.22 -23.57 25.27
N LEU A 120 1.16 -22.96 24.57
CA LEU A 120 0.93 -22.32 23.28
C LEU A 120 1.24 -23.36 22.20
N LEU A 121 0.31 -23.61 21.29
CA LEU A 121 0.44 -24.56 20.20
C LEU A 121 0.31 -23.83 18.86
N ARG A 122 1.08 -24.27 17.87
CA ARG A 122 1.07 -23.74 16.51
C ARG A 122 1.25 -24.88 15.52
N TYR A 123 0.44 -24.92 14.47
CA TYR A 123 0.67 -25.88 13.39
C TYR A 123 1.99 -25.58 12.68
N ARG A 124 2.78 -26.63 12.44
CA ARG A 124 4.02 -26.51 11.68
C ARG A 124 3.68 -26.24 10.21
N SER A 125 4.05 -25.06 9.73
CA SER A 125 3.96 -24.72 8.32
C SER A 125 5.34 -24.86 7.66
N LYS A 126 5.39 -25.47 6.47
CA LYS A 126 6.57 -25.41 5.58
C LYS A 126 6.65 -24.06 4.86
N ASP A 127 5.60 -23.27 4.97
CA ASP A 127 5.44 -21.95 4.36
C ASP A 127 5.38 -20.89 5.48
N SER A 128 6.48 -20.17 5.69
CA SER A 128 6.63 -19.12 6.71
C SER A 128 5.64 -17.96 6.54
N ASN A 129 4.99 -17.91 5.38
CA ASN A 129 4.10 -16.88 4.90
C ASN A 129 2.61 -17.23 5.15
N ARG A 130 2.31 -18.47 5.56
CA ARG A 130 0.98 -18.92 6.02
C ARG A 130 1.01 -19.33 7.50
N PRO A 131 1.21 -18.39 8.45
CA PRO A 131 1.21 -18.73 9.85
C PRO A 131 -0.19 -19.17 10.26
N TYR A 132 -0.31 -20.37 10.81
CA TYR A 132 -1.53 -20.78 11.49
C TYR A 132 -1.64 -19.99 12.80
N ILE A 133 -2.84 -19.50 13.14
CA ILE A 133 -3.08 -18.82 14.42
C ILE A 133 -2.69 -19.78 15.55
N PRO A 134 -1.78 -19.38 16.46
CA PRO A 134 -1.47 -20.20 17.60
C PRO A 134 -2.70 -20.28 18.52
N PHE A 135 -2.84 -21.40 19.20
CA PHE A 135 -3.96 -21.65 20.11
C PHE A 135 -3.45 -22.17 21.44
N LEU A 136 -4.26 -22.00 22.48
CA LEU A 136 -3.89 -22.40 23.83
C LEU A 136 -4.50 -23.75 24.19
N ALA A 137 -3.74 -24.57 24.92
CA ALA A 137 -4.25 -25.70 25.67
C ALA A 137 -3.84 -25.57 27.13
N ILE A 138 -4.80 -25.74 28.04
CA ILE A 138 -4.53 -25.76 29.47
C ILE A 138 -4.71 -27.19 29.96
N ILE A 139 -3.66 -27.72 30.57
CA ILE A 139 -3.62 -29.05 31.15
C ILE A 139 -3.66 -28.92 32.66
N ASP A 140 -4.73 -29.39 33.28
CA ASP A 140 -4.93 -29.45 34.71
C ASP A 140 -5.47 -30.83 35.16
N GLU A 141 -5.87 -30.96 36.42
CA GLU A 141 -6.42 -32.20 36.98
C GLU A 141 -7.79 -32.61 36.45
N ASN A 142 -8.52 -31.68 35.83
CA ASN A 142 -9.86 -31.90 35.30
C ASN A 142 -9.86 -32.07 33.78
N THR A 143 -8.69 -31.97 33.14
CA THR A 143 -8.54 -32.06 31.70
C THR A 143 -8.78 -33.49 31.22
N GLU A 144 -9.62 -33.63 30.19
CA GLU A 144 -9.87 -34.91 29.54
C GLU A 144 -8.56 -35.50 28.99
N ASN A 145 -8.39 -36.82 29.04
CA ASN A 145 -7.18 -37.48 28.57
C ASN A 145 -7.50 -38.64 27.60
N PRO A 146 -7.26 -38.49 26.29
CA PRO A 146 -6.67 -37.31 25.63
C PRO A 146 -7.70 -36.17 25.43
N LEU A 147 -7.28 -34.92 25.62
CA LEU A 147 -8.09 -33.76 25.24
C LEU A 147 -7.99 -33.58 23.73
N THR A 148 -9.14 -33.61 23.05
CA THR A 148 -9.20 -33.42 21.60
C THR A 148 -9.45 -31.96 21.24
N ILE A 149 -8.59 -31.38 20.41
CA ILE A 149 -8.65 -29.96 20.02
C ILE A 149 -8.92 -29.86 18.50
N TYR A 150 -9.83 -28.97 18.12
CA TYR A 150 -10.11 -28.59 16.73
C TYR A 150 -9.77 -27.10 16.50
N PRO A 151 -8.50 -26.77 16.19
CA PRO A 151 -8.06 -25.39 16.00
C PRO A 151 -8.75 -24.69 14.82
N LYS A 152 -8.98 -23.38 14.95
CA LYS A 152 -9.49 -22.52 13.87
C LYS A 152 -8.35 -22.06 12.95
N LYS A 153 -8.58 -21.99 11.62
CA LYS A 153 -7.61 -21.47 10.63
C LYS A 153 -7.23 -20.02 10.94
N ALA A 154 -5.99 -19.63 10.64
CA ALA A 154 -5.68 -18.23 10.35
C ALA A 154 -6.55 -17.69 9.22
N PRO A 155 -7.01 -16.43 9.28
CA PRO A 155 -7.69 -15.82 8.14
C PRO A 155 -6.79 -15.93 6.90
N ASP A 156 -7.36 -16.43 5.81
CA ASP A 156 -6.72 -16.52 4.48
C ASP A 156 -6.80 -15.18 3.74
N ASP A 157 -6.90 -14.12 4.53
CA ASP A 157 -7.23 -12.78 4.12
C ASP A 157 -6.38 -11.75 4.83
N LEU A 158 -6.14 -10.67 4.10
CA LEU A 158 -5.54 -9.46 4.59
C LEU A 158 -6.56 -8.34 4.46
N THR A 159 -6.82 -7.65 5.56
CA THR A 159 -7.75 -6.53 5.62
C THR A 159 -6.99 -5.23 5.89
N LEU A 160 -6.97 -4.30 4.93
CA LEU A 160 -6.60 -2.92 5.17
C LEU A 160 -7.81 -2.17 5.75
N THR A 161 -7.60 -1.36 6.79
CA THR A 161 -8.58 -0.37 7.27
C THR A 161 -7.98 1.03 7.18
N LYS A 162 -8.73 1.96 6.59
CA LYS A 162 -8.31 3.35 6.41
C LYS A 162 -9.09 4.29 7.30
N ARG A 163 -8.39 5.15 8.03
CA ARG A 163 -9.01 6.16 8.91
C ARG A 163 -8.37 7.54 8.77
N ASP A 164 -9.11 8.56 9.17
CA ASP A 164 -8.54 9.86 9.53
C ASP A 164 -7.77 9.73 10.85
N LYS A 165 -6.57 10.30 10.89
CA LYS A 165 -5.63 10.24 12.01
C LYS A 165 -6.16 10.95 13.26
N ASN A 166 -6.96 12.00 13.10
CA ASN A 166 -7.39 12.87 14.19
C ASN A 166 -8.77 12.49 14.72
N SER A 167 -9.74 12.23 13.83
CA SER A 167 -11.10 11.85 14.19
C SER A 167 -11.28 10.35 14.40
N GLY A 168 -10.42 9.51 13.81
CA GLY A 168 -10.57 8.05 13.80
C GLY A 168 -11.71 7.55 12.89
N GLU A 169 -12.38 8.46 12.17
CA GLU A 169 -13.43 8.09 11.21
C GLU A 169 -12.86 7.28 10.06
N VAL A 170 -13.64 6.30 9.58
CA VAL A 170 -13.24 5.48 8.44
C VAL A 170 -13.31 6.26 7.13
N LEU A 171 -12.32 6.06 6.26
CA LEU A 171 -12.24 6.73 4.97
C LEU A 171 -12.62 5.74 3.87
N LYS A 172 -13.80 5.94 3.28
CA LYS A 172 -14.31 5.14 2.16
C LYS A 172 -13.82 5.68 0.81
N ASN A 173 -13.83 4.83 -0.22
CA ASN A 173 -13.44 5.15 -1.59
C ASN A 173 -12.01 5.73 -1.76
N VAL A 174 -11.07 5.40 -0.87
CA VAL A 174 -9.64 5.65 -1.04
C VAL A 174 -9.06 4.53 -1.92
N GLY A 175 -8.34 4.89 -2.98
CA GLY A 175 -7.76 3.95 -3.93
C GLY A 175 -6.32 3.53 -3.60
N PHE A 176 -6.01 2.27 -3.86
CA PHE A 176 -4.75 1.61 -3.58
C PHE A 176 -4.29 0.72 -4.72
N GLU A 177 -2.98 0.67 -4.94
CA GLU A 177 -2.31 -0.45 -5.59
C GLU A 177 -1.72 -1.36 -4.51
N VAL A 178 -1.73 -2.67 -4.75
CA VAL A 178 -1.07 -3.64 -3.86
C VAL A 178 0.24 -4.06 -4.51
N VAL A 179 1.35 -3.86 -3.82
CA VAL A 179 2.69 -4.12 -4.32
C VAL A 179 3.39 -5.20 -3.49
N ASN A 180 4.12 -6.10 -4.13
CA ASN A 180 4.96 -7.05 -3.42
C ASN A 180 6.31 -6.43 -2.99
N GLU A 181 7.15 -7.19 -2.29
CA GLU A 181 8.45 -6.71 -1.79
C GLU A 181 9.44 -6.30 -2.91
N LYS A 182 9.20 -6.74 -4.15
CA LYS A 182 10.00 -6.34 -5.34
C LYS A 182 9.48 -5.05 -5.99
N GLY A 183 8.37 -4.50 -5.50
CA GLY A 183 7.70 -3.33 -6.08
C GLY A 183 6.81 -3.68 -7.28
N GLU A 184 6.50 -4.95 -7.51
CA GLU A 184 5.60 -5.36 -8.58
C GLU A 184 4.15 -5.15 -8.15
N ILE A 185 3.35 -4.49 -9.00
CA ILE A 185 1.92 -4.29 -8.76
C ILE A 185 1.19 -5.61 -9.01
N LEU A 186 0.53 -6.12 -7.98
CA LEU A 186 -0.27 -7.33 -8.05
C LEU A 186 -1.63 -7.07 -8.69
N SER A 187 -2.23 -8.13 -9.21
CA SER A 187 -3.54 -8.09 -9.85
C SER A 187 -4.51 -9.03 -9.12
N PHE A 188 -5.80 -8.69 -9.19
CA PHE A 188 -6.86 -9.35 -8.45
C PHE A 188 -8.07 -9.63 -9.36
N GLU A 189 -8.93 -10.53 -8.90
CA GLU A 189 -10.24 -10.78 -9.48
C GLU A 189 -11.31 -10.92 -8.39
N LYS A 190 -12.55 -10.66 -8.76
CA LYS A 190 -13.70 -10.96 -7.90
C LYS A 190 -14.20 -12.38 -8.18
N ILE A 191 -14.20 -13.22 -7.17
CA ILE A 191 -14.81 -14.56 -7.20
C ILE A 191 -16.00 -14.59 -6.25
N LYS A 192 -16.98 -15.45 -6.50
CA LYS A 192 -18.04 -15.71 -5.52
C LYS A 192 -17.68 -16.93 -4.70
N ASP A 193 -17.87 -16.85 -3.40
CA ASP A 193 -17.74 -18.01 -2.53
C ASP A 193 -19.00 -18.89 -2.55
N ASP A 194 -18.99 -19.96 -1.76
CA ASP A 194 -20.07 -20.94 -1.69
C ASP A 194 -21.40 -20.37 -1.19
N LYS A 195 -21.36 -19.22 -0.54
CA LYS A 195 -22.54 -18.48 -0.07
C LYS A 195 -22.98 -17.42 -1.07
N GLY A 196 -22.27 -17.29 -2.19
CA GLY A 196 -22.50 -16.28 -3.22
C GLY A 196 -21.92 -14.91 -2.89
N GLU A 197 -21.12 -14.79 -1.82
CA GLU A 197 -20.47 -13.52 -1.43
C GLU A 197 -19.27 -13.25 -2.32
N GLU A 198 -19.13 -12.01 -2.81
CA GLU A 198 -17.98 -11.61 -3.61
C GLU A 198 -16.72 -11.49 -2.74
N LYS A 199 -15.63 -12.12 -3.18
CA LYS A 199 -14.29 -12.05 -2.60
C LYS A 199 -13.30 -11.55 -3.62
N LEU A 200 -12.46 -10.60 -3.19
CA LEU A 200 -11.37 -10.08 -4.00
C LEU A 200 -10.12 -10.94 -3.77
N THR A 201 -9.73 -11.73 -4.76
CA THR A 201 -8.68 -12.74 -4.62
C THR A 201 -7.50 -12.40 -5.51
N TYR A 202 -6.28 -12.61 -5.00
CA TYR A 202 -5.07 -12.45 -5.79
C TYR A 202 -5.05 -13.40 -6.98
N LYS A 203 -4.64 -12.87 -8.13
CA LYS A 203 -4.45 -13.65 -9.35
C LYS A 203 -3.43 -12.98 -10.24
N LYS A 204 -2.41 -13.73 -10.64
CA LYS A 204 -1.29 -13.22 -11.45
C LYS A 204 -1.72 -12.54 -12.76
N ASP A 205 -2.79 -13.04 -13.38
CA ASP A 205 -3.42 -12.51 -14.60
C ASP A 205 -4.79 -11.84 -14.33
N GLY A 206 -5.02 -11.38 -13.10
CA GLY A 206 -6.22 -10.64 -12.72
C GLY A 206 -6.39 -9.34 -13.50
N THR A 207 -7.64 -8.87 -13.60
CA THR A 207 -7.97 -7.64 -14.34
C THR A 207 -8.01 -6.40 -13.45
N ILE A 208 -8.07 -6.58 -12.12
CA ILE A 208 -8.21 -5.49 -11.16
C ILE A 208 -6.82 -5.19 -10.58
N LYS A 209 -6.31 -3.98 -10.81
CA LYS A 209 -5.01 -3.50 -10.28
C LYS A 209 -5.14 -2.43 -9.22
N GLU A 210 -6.26 -1.72 -9.21
CA GLU A 210 -6.53 -0.66 -8.27
C GLU A 210 -7.76 -1.02 -7.43
N LEU A 211 -7.58 -0.97 -6.12
CA LEU A 211 -8.55 -1.40 -5.12
C LEU A 211 -9.05 -0.18 -4.36
N PHE A 212 -10.33 -0.18 -3.97
CA PHE A 212 -10.93 0.94 -3.25
C PHE A 212 -11.52 0.47 -1.93
N THR A 213 -11.28 1.24 -0.87
CA THR A 213 -11.89 0.99 0.44
C THR A 213 -13.42 1.07 0.36
N ASP A 214 -14.11 0.13 0.99
CA ASP A 214 -15.56 0.06 1.04
C ASP A 214 -16.21 1.10 1.99
N GLU A 215 -17.51 0.99 2.24
CA GLU A 215 -18.27 1.86 3.16
C GLU A 215 -17.79 1.79 4.62
N LYS A 216 -17.02 0.76 4.99
CA LYS A 216 -16.36 0.62 6.31
C LYS A 216 -14.91 1.10 6.28
N GLY A 217 -14.46 1.68 5.16
CA GLY A 217 -13.08 2.09 4.95
C GLY A 217 -12.12 0.90 4.80
N GLN A 218 -12.61 -0.26 4.34
CA GLN A 218 -11.83 -1.50 4.31
C GLN A 218 -11.55 -2.01 2.90
N ILE A 219 -10.39 -2.61 2.71
CA ILE A 219 -10.08 -3.48 1.56
C ILE A 219 -9.74 -4.85 2.11
N LYS A 220 -10.50 -5.86 1.69
CA LYS A 220 -10.30 -7.24 2.11
C LYS A 220 -9.89 -8.09 0.91
N ILE A 221 -8.66 -8.61 0.94
CA ILE A 221 -8.09 -9.44 -0.13
C ILE A 221 -7.77 -10.85 0.38
N TYR A 222 -7.86 -11.83 -0.51
CA TYR A 222 -7.67 -13.25 -0.21
C TYR A 222 -6.58 -13.87 -1.09
N GLY A 223 -5.99 -14.98 -0.62
CA GLY A 223 -5.14 -15.84 -1.44
C GLY A 223 -3.79 -15.24 -1.80
N LEU A 224 -3.24 -14.35 -0.98
CA LEU A 224 -1.90 -13.82 -1.16
C LEU A 224 -0.84 -14.91 -0.97
N GLU A 225 0.07 -15.02 -1.93
CA GLU A 225 1.18 -16.00 -1.90
C GLU A 225 2.46 -15.44 -1.26
N GLU A 226 2.54 -14.12 -1.11
CA GLU A 226 3.68 -13.39 -0.55
C GLU A 226 3.23 -12.16 0.26
N LYS A 227 4.17 -11.54 0.98
CA LYS A 227 3.93 -10.28 1.69
C LYS A 227 3.75 -9.15 0.69
N VAL A 228 2.83 -8.25 1.03
CA VAL A 228 2.48 -7.09 0.20
C VAL A 228 2.36 -5.83 1.03
N LYS A 229 2.42 -4.69 0.35
CA LYS A 229 2.08 -3.38 0.89
C LYS A 229 0.93 -2.78 0.10
N PHE A 230 0.12 -1.99 0.78
CA PHE A 230 -0.88 -1.14 0.14
C PHE A 230 -0.26 0.23 -0.11
N LYS A 231 -0.19 0.64 -1.38
CA LYS A 231 0.28 1.96 -1.80
C LYS A 231 -0.92 2.82 -2.16
N GLU A 232 -1.13 3.92 -1.44
CA GLU A 232 -2.26 4.82 -1.67
C GLU A 232 -2.10 5.57 -3.00
N THR A 233 -3.02 5.38 -3.94
CA THR A 233 -2.96 5.99 -5.28
C THR A 233 -3.98 7.08 -5.48
N LYS A 234 -5.15 6.96 -4.85
CA LYS A 234 -6.28 7.90 -5.00
C LYS A 234 -6.82 8.30 -3.64
N PRO A 235 -6.24 9.32 -2.99
CA PRO A 235 -6.76 9.85 -1.74
C PRO A 235 -8.10 10.56 -1.95
N LEU A 236 -8.79 10.79 -0.83
CA LEU A 236 -9.97 11.65 -0.80
C LEU A 236 -9.58 13.13 -0.88
N LYS A 237 -10.55 13.96 -1.26
CA LYS A 237 -10.41 15.41 -1.23
C LYS A 237 -10.07 15.91 0.18
N GLY A 238 -9.03 16.72 0.29
CA GLY A 238 -8.46 17.17 1.57
C GLY A 238 -7.48 16.19 2.20
N TYR A 239 -7.02 15.16 1.49
CA TYR A 239 -5.99 14.21 1.91
C TYR A 239 -4.96 13.98 0.80
N GLU A 240 -4.82 14.92 -0.14
CA GLU A 240 -3.99 14.77 -1.32
C GLU A 240 -2.50 14.61 -0.96
N SER A 241 -2.07 15.02 0.23
CA SER A 241 -0.72 14.74 0.76
C SER A 241 -0.41 13.24 0.99
N GLN A 242 -1.42 12.37 0.94
CA GLN A 242 -1.28 10.95 1.27
C GLN A 242 -0.92 10.07 0.06
N VAL A 243 -0.95 10.63 -1.17
CA VAL A 243 -0.56 9.91 -2.40
C VAL A 243 0.83 9.29 -2.26
N GLY A 244 0.94 8.02 -2.61
CA GLY A 244 2.19 7.26 -2.66
C GLY A 244 2.65 6.70 -1.33
N LYS A 245 1.95 6.99 -0.21
CA LYS A 245 2.27 6.37 1.08
C LYS A 245 1.97 4.88 1.05
N GLU A 246 2.84 4.11 1.67
CA GLU A 246 2.76 2.65 1.73
C GLU A 246 2.47 2.17 3.15
N SER A 247 1.76 1.05 3.28
CA SER A 247 1.63 0.32 4.54
C SER A 247 2.90 -0.43 4.93
N ASP A 248 2.92 -0.93 6.16
CA ASP A 248 3.82 -2.02 6.55
C ASP A 248 3.51 -3.28 5.74
N PRO A 249 4.52 -4.11 5.43
CA PRO A 249 4.32 -5.34 4.65
C PRO A 249 3.62 -6.42 5.48
N ALA A 250 2.54 -6.99 4.93
CA ALA A 250 1.83 -8.12 5.54
C ALA A 250 1.29 -9.06 4.46
N GLN A 251 0.94 -10.28 4.86
CA GLN A 251 0.33 -11.27 3.97
C GLN A 251 -1.06 -11.71 4.43
N THR A 252 -1.30 -11.72 5.74
CA THR A 252 -2.60 -12.04 6.35
C THR A 252 -2.85 -11.11 7.53
N GLY A 253 -4.08 -11.14 8.06
CA GLY A 253 -4.45 -10.36 9.24
C GLY A 253 -5.00 -8.99 8.88
N SER A 254 -4.64 -7.97 9.65
CA SER A 254 -5.20 -6.63 9.50
C SER A 254 -4.13 -5.54 9.56
N ILE A 255 -4.20 -4.58 8.66
CA ILE A 255 -3.38 -3.37 8.64
C ILE A 255 -4.30 -2.18 8.87
N GLU A 256 -3.86 -1.23 9.72
CA GLU A 256 -4.49 0.08 9.82
C GLU A 256 -3.58 1.15 9.24
N MET A 257 -4.11 1.98 8.34
CA MET A 257 -3.42 3.15 7.80
C MET A 257 -4.17 4.42 8.16
N LEU A 258 -3.46 5.38 8.73
CA LEU A 258 -4.02 6.68 9.14
C LEU A 258 -3.66 7.77 8.14
N ASN A 259 -4.65 8.53 7.70
CA ASN A 259 -4.46 9.69 6.82
C ASN A 259 -4.61 10.96 7.63
N GLU A 260 -3.72 11.90 7.38
CA GLU A 260 -3.80 13.23 7.96
C GLU A 260 -4.45 14.17 6.95
N LYS A 261 -5.46 14.90 7.42
CA LYS A 261 -6.12 15.89 6.59
C LYS A 261 -5.15 17.00 6.23
N ASP A 262 -5.15 17.39 4.96
CA ASP A 262 -4.29 18.45 4.43
C ASP A 262 -4.55 19.76 5.16
N ASN A 263 -3.47 20.53 5.37
CA ASN A 263 -3.53 21.82 6.03
C ASN A 263 -4.43 22.80 5.25
N PRO A 264 -5.36 23.52 5.91
CA PRO A 264 -6.13 24.59 5.29
C PRO A 264 -5.29 25.76 4.72
N GLU A 265 -4.00 25.86 5.03
CA GLU A 265 -3.09 26.88 4.49
C GLU A 265 -2.22 26.34 3.33
N ASN A 266 -2.84 25.73 2.32
CA ASN A 266 -2.16 25.18 1.14
C ASN A 266 -2.20 26.15 -0.07
N TYR A 267 -1.94 27.44 0.19
CA TYR A 267 -1.77 28.45 -0.87
C TYR A 267 -0.29 28.69 -1.19
N PHE A 268 -0.02 29.41 -2.28
CA PHE A 268 1.31 29.87 -2.67
C PHE A 268 1.29 31.38 -2.96
N SER A 269 2.30 32.11 -2.49
CA SER A 269 2.40 33.57 -2.63
C SER A 269 3.33 33.99 -3.77
N PHE A 270 3.02 35.12 -4.39
CA PHE A 270 3.80 35.69 -5.49
C PHE A 270 3.90 37.21 -5.33
N ILE A 271 4.95 37.79 -5.92
CA ILE A 271 5.06 39.24 -6.09
C ILE A 271 5.53 39.57 -7.51
N LYS A 272 4.80 40.47 -8.17
CA LYS A 272 5.09 40.99 -9.49
C LYS A 272 5.92 42.27 -9.37
N ILE A 273 7.07 42.29 -10.03
CA ILE A 273 8.02 43.40 -9.96
C ILE A 273 8.57 43.80 -11.34
N ASP A 274 9.06 45.04 -11.46
CA ASP A 274 9.91 45.49 -12.56
C ASP A 274 11.26 44.78 -12.47
N GLY A 275 11.73 44.21 -13.58
CA GLY A 275 12.96 43.44 -13.58
C GLY A 275 14.25 44.25 -13.42
N THR A 276 14.17 45.59 -13.50
CA THR A 276 15.27 46.56 -13.49
C THR A 276 15.47 47.21 -12.13
N ASN A 277 14.39 47.60 -11.46
CA ASN A 277 14.44 48.33 -10.18
C ASN A 277 13.65 47.64 -9.05
N ASP A 278 13.06 46.47 -9.31
CA ASP A 278 12.26 45.69 -8.37
C ASP A 278 11.00 46.41 -7.81
N ASP A 279 10.56 47.50 -8.46
CA ASP A 279 9.31 48.20 -8.09
C ASP A 279 8.08 47.28 -8.30
N PRO A 280 7.08 47.32 -7.42
CA PRO A 280 5.88 46.49 -7.54
C PRO A 280 5.03 46.86 -8.76
N LEU A 281 4.45 45.86 -9.43
CA LEU A 281 3.62 46.05 -10.62
C LEU A 281 2.19 45.56 -10.45
N LYS A 282 1.23 46.47 -10.56
CA LYS A 282 -0.21 46.19 -10.55
C LYS A 282 -0.71 45.68 -11.90
N GLY A 283 -1.70 44.78 -11.85
CA GLY A 283 -2.58 44.49 -12.97
C GLY A 283 -2.03 43.46 -13.97
N ALA A 284 -0.95 42.75 -13.63
CA ALA A 284 -0.58 41.54 -14.34
C ALA A 284 -1.65 40.48 -14.09
N VAL A 285 -2.12 39.79 -15.15
CA VAL A 285 -3.08 38.70 -15.03
C VAL A 285 -2.39 37.39 -15.34
N PHE A 286 -2.63 36.39 -14.51
CA PHE A 286 -2.07 35.06 -14.63
C PHE A 286 -3.16 34.01 -14.67
N LYS A 287 -2.91 32.91 -15.38
CA LYS A 287 -3.65 31.66 -15.19
C LYS A 287 -2.79 30.63 -14.47
N VAL A 288 -3.43 29.74 -13.72
CA VAL A 288 -2.77 28.63 -13.02
C VAL A 288 -3.03 27.34 -13.78
N GLN A 289 -1.99 26.54 -13.97
CA GLN A 289 -2.09 25.20 -14.57
C GLN A 289 -1.55 24.14 -13.63
N VAL A 290 -2.22 23.00 -13.53
CA VAL A 290 -1.78 21.83 -12.77
C VAL A 290 -1.09 20.85 -13.71
N LYS A 291 -0.04 20.18 -13.21
CA LYS A 291 0.62 19.09 -13.94
C LYS A 291 -0.19 17.80 -13.75
N THR A 292 -0.52 17.16 -14.86
CA THR A 292 -1.20 15.86 -14.94
C THR A 292 -0.34 14.89 -15.76
N ASP A 293 -0.74 13.62 -15.82
CA ASP A 293 -0.07 12.63 -16.67
C ASP A 293 -0.10 12.99 -18.17
N LYS A 294 -1.03 13.87 -18.57
CA LYS A 294 -1.22 14.32 -19.96
C LYS A 294 -0.50 15.65 -20.25
N GLY A 295 0.21 16.23 -19.28
CA GLY A 295 0.89 17.51 -19.42
C GLY A 295 0.39 18.54 -18.42
N TYR A 296 0.04 19.75 -18.89
CA TYR A 296 -0.45 20.83 -18.03
C TYR A 296 -1.88 21.22 -18.42
N GLU A 297 -2.77 21.27 -17.44
CA GLU A 297 -4.20 21.60 -17.61
C GLU A 297 -4.56 22.86 -16.83
N ASP A 298 -5.45 23.70 -17.38
CA ASP A 298 -5.90 24.93 -16.72
C ASP A 298 -6.71 24.58 -15.47
N VAL A 299 -6.37 25.21 -14.33
CA VAL A 299 -7.17 25.10 -13.11
C VAL A 299 -8.48 25.84 -13.32
N MET A 300 -9.60 25.21 -12.99
CA MET A 300 -10.93 25.79 -13.15
C MET A 300 -11.50 26.25 -11.81
N GLU A 301 -12.33 27.30 -11.85
CA GLU A 301 -13.10 27.82 -10.74
C GLU A 301 -14.48 28.23 -11.25
N ASN A 302 -15.52 27.55 -10.76
CA ASN A 302 -16.92 27.78 -11.17
C ASN A 302 -17.06 27.81 -12.71
N ASP A 303 -16.55 26.76 -13.36
CA ASP A 303 -16.52 26.56 -14.82
C ASP A 303 -15.77 27.63 -15.64
N LYS A 304 -14.93 28.44 -14.99
CA LYS A 304 -14.05 29.42 -15.65
C LYS A 304 -12.58 29.13 -15.35
N ILE A 305 -11.69 29.57 -16.24
CA ILE A 305 -10.25 29.50 -15.99
C ILE A 305 -9.94 30.33 -14.74
N TYR A 306 -9.30 29.69 -13.77
CA TYR A 306 -8.86 30.33 -12.55
C TYR A 306 -7.74 31.31 -12.86
N THR A 307 -7.97 32.59 -12.55
CA THR A 307 -7.01 33.66 -12.80
C THR A 307 -6.65 34.41 -11.53
N LEU A 308 -5.44 34.96 -11.53
CA LEU A 308 -4.87 35.78 -10.46
C LEU A 308 -4.48 37.13 -11.03
N THR A 309 -4.61 38.19 -10.25
CA THR A 309 -4.21 39.54 -10.65
C THR A 309 -3.34 40.16 -9.58
N SER A 310 -2.21 40.75 -9.97
CA SER A 310 -1.32 41.45 -9.03
C SER A 310 -1.96 42.75 -8.54
N ASP A 311 -1.91 42.98 -7.24
CA ASP A 311 -2.49 44.17 -6.60
C ASP A 311 -1.58 45.41 -6.69
N ASP A 312 -1.93 46.50 -6.01
CA ASP A 312 -1.17 47.75 -5.98
C ASP A 312 0.25 47.61 -5.40
N LYS A 313 0.50 46.56 -4.60
CA LYS A 313 1.82 46.19 -4.07
C LYS A 313 2.49 45.10 -4.92
N GLY A 314 1.91 44.76 -6.05
CA GLY A 314 2.36 43.66 -6.91
C GLY A 314 2.11 42.28 -6.31
N GLU A 315 1.49 42.19 -5.13
CA GLU A 315 1.28 40.94 -4.40
C GLU A 315 0.04 40.22 -4.92
N PHE A 316 0.10 38.89 -4.91
CA PHE A 316 -1.05 38.02 -5.15
C PHE A 316 -0.73 36.61 -4.65
N LYS A 317 -1.77 35.82 -4.40
CA LYS A 317 -1.63 34.43 -3.94
C LYS A 317 -2.68 33.54 -4.56
N THR A 318 -2.39 32.25 -4.68
CA THR A 318 -3.42 31.28 -5.04
C THR A 318 -4.48 31.19 -3.94
N LYS A 319 -5.65 30.68 -4.29
CA LYS A 319 -6.51 30.01 -3.34
C LYS A 319 -5.80 28.76 -2.80
N ASN A 320 -6.48 28.11 -1.87
CA ASN A 320 -6.13 26.77 -1.44
C ASN A 320 -6.19 25.81 -2.62
N LEU A 321 -5.07 25.20 -2.94
CA LEU A 321 -4.94 24.24 -4.03
C LEU A 321 -4.54 22.88 -3.46
N PRO A 322 -4.98 21.76 -4.07
CA PRO A 322 -4.48 20.44 -3.72
C PRO A 322 -2.95 20.36 -3.78
N TYR A 323 -2.37 19.40 -3.06
CA TYR A 323 -0.94 19.13 -3.15
C TYR A 323 -0.59 18.70 -4.58
N GLY A 324 0.54 19.18 -5.08
CA GLY A 324 0.97 18.85 -6.43
C GLY A 324 1.81 19.92 -7.09
N GLN A 325 2.17 19.64 -8.35
CA GLN A 325 3.00 20.50 -9.18
C GLN A 325 2.13 21.39 -10.07
N TYR A 326 2.45 22.67 -10.08
CA TYR A 326 1.71 23.69 -10.81
C TYR A 326 2.66 24.59 -11.58
N ARG A 327 2.10 25.36 -12.51
CA ARG A 327 2.79 26.48 -13.13
C ARG A 327 1.86 27.67 -13.29
N LEU A 328 2.45 28.85 -13.20
CA LEU A 328 1.80 30.13 -13.38
C LEU A 328 2.19 30.73 -14.74
N VAL A 329 1.20 31.08 -15.56
CA VAL A 329 1.41 31.62 -16.91
C VAL A 329 0.81 33.03 -16.97
N GLU A 330 1.62 34.03 -17.33
CA GLU A 330 1.13 35.39 -17.55
C GLU A 330 0.27 35.41 -18.82
N THR A 331 -0.93 35.99 -18.73
CA THR A 331 -1.87 36.15 -19.84
C THR A 331 -2.11 37.62 -20.20
N LYS A 332 -1.67 38.53 -19.33
CA LYS A 332 -1.70 39.97 -19.55
C LYS A 332 -0.60 40.64 -18.74
N ALA A 333 0.28 41.35 -19.43
CA ALA A 333 1.31 42.17 -18.79
C ALA A 333 0.70 43.40 -18.08
N PRO A 334 1.38 43.94 -17.04
CA PRO A 334 1.12 45.29 -16.54
C PRO A 334 1.21 46.35 -17.64
N GLN A 335 0.47 47.45 -17.48
CA GLN A 335 0.48 48.54 -18.45
C GLN A 335 1.89 49.11 -18.65
N GLY A 336 2.36 49.16 -19.90
CA GLY A 336 3.68 49.70 -20.27
C GLY A 336 4.82 48.68 -20.20
N TYR A 337 4.53 47.40 -19.94
CA TYR A 337 5.51 46.32 -19.89
C TYR A 337 5.32 45.32 -21.03
N ILE A 338 6.40 44.61 -21.37
CA ILE A 338 6.36 43.47 -22.29
C ILE A 338 5.77 42.26 -21.54
N GLU A 339 4.94 41.48 -22.24
CA GLU A 339 4.40 40.21 -21.76
C GLU A 339 5.50 39.15 -21.60
N ASN A 340 5.51 38.49 -20.45
CA ASN A 340 6.43 37.40 -20.15
C ASN A 340 5.73 36.05 -20.32
N THR A 341 5.99 35.40 -21.45
CA THR A 341 5.36 34.11 -21.79
C THR A 341 6.05 32.90 -21.13
N VAL A 342 7.11 33.11 -20.35
CA VAL A 342 7.81 32.03 -19.63
C VAL A 342 7.00 31.62 -18.40
N PRO A 343 6.54 30.37 -18.31
CA PRO A 343 5.83 29.89 -17.12
C PRO A 343 6.72 29.88 -15.88
N ASN A 344 6.11 30.07 -14.71
CA ASN A 344 6.79 29.97 -13.42
C ASN A 344 6.25 28.74 -12.68
N ASP A 345 7.09 27.72 -12.53
CA ASP A 345 6.72 26.47 -11.85
C ASP A 345 6.73 26.65 -10.32
N PHE A 346 5.76 26.04 -9.64
CA PHE A 346 5.67 26.00 -8.19
C PHE A 346 5.02 24.71 -7.70
N GLU A 347 5.21 24.38 -6.43
CA GLU A 347 4.65 23.18 -5.82
C GLU A 347 3.84 23.54 -4.58
N ILE A 348 2.65 22.95 -4.47
CA ILE A 348 1.84 22.99 -3.26
C ILE A 348 2.17 21.77 -2.42
N ASN A 349 2.68 22.03 -1.22
CA ASN A 349 3.04 21.04 -0.22
C ASN A 349 2.90 21.67 1.18
N GLU A 350 3.26 20.94 2.23
CA GLU A 350 3.17 21.37 3.63
C GLU A 350 3.80 22.74 3.92
N ASN A 351 4.82 23.14 3.15
CA ASN A 351 5.58 24.37 3.38
C ASN A 351 5.24 25.48 2.37
N SER A 352 4.26 25.28 1.47
CA SER A 352 3.99 26.22 0.36
C SER A 352 3.62 27.62 0.83
N HIS A 353 2.84 27.74 1.91
CA HIS A 353 2.38 29.02 2.46
C HIS A 353 3.53 29.93 2.97
N THR A 354 4.70 29.35 3.24
CA THR A 354 5.87 30.09 3.71
C THR A 354 6.75 30.64 2.58
N LYS A 355 6.46 30.27 1.32
CA LYS A 355 7.28 30.59 0.16
C LYS A 355 6.64 31.71 -0.68
N THR A 356 7.50 32.51 -1.30
CA THR A 356 7.10 33.56 -2.26
C THR A 356 8.01 33.55 -3.47
N ILE A 357 7.42 33.58 -4.68
CA ILE A 357 8.15 33.72 -5.95
C ILE A 357 8.07 35.17 -6.47
N ARG A 358 9.19 35.70 -6.98
CA ARG A 358 9.28 37.01 -7.63
C ARG A 358 9.19 36.88 -9.15
N ILE A 359 8.23 37.56 -9.77
CA ILE A 359 7.97 37.47 -11.22
C ILE A 359 8.25 38.82 -11.88
N LYS A 360 9.20 38.82 -12.82
CA LYS A 360 9.75 40.03 -13.46
C LYS A 360 9.14 40.31 -14.83
N ASN A 361 8.79 41.57 -15.10
CA ASN A 361 8.56 42.09 -16.46
C ASN A 361 9.50 43.28 -16.69
N PHE A 362 9.77 43.55 -17.96
CA PHE A 362 10.63 44.65 -18.38
C PHE A 362 9.86 45.61 -19.28
N LYS A 363 10.19 46.90 -19.20
CA LYS A 363 9.66 47.91 -20.14
C LYS A 363 10.25 47.69 -21.53
N PRO A 364 9.53 48.08 -22.60
CA PRO A 364 10.12 48.15 -23.93
C PRO A 364 11.39 49.02 -23.90
N THR A 365 12.51 48.46 -24.33
CA THR A 365 13.70 49.28 -24.61
C THR A 365 13.38 50.14 -25.82
N THR A 366 13.35 51.46 -25.66
CA THR A 366 13.33 52.37 -26.82
C THR A 366 14.62 52.13 -27.61
N PRO A 367 14.54 51.91 -28.94
CA PRO A 367 15.72 51.99 -29.78
C PRO A 367 16.39 53.36 -29.54
N PRO A 368 17.73 53.45 -29.53
CA PRO A 368 18.40 54.75 -29.47
C PRO A 368 17.85 55.64 -30.60
N PRO A 369 17.64 56.95 -30.36
CA PRO A 369 17.28 57.85 -31.44
C PRO A 369 18.28 57.71 -32.60
N PRO A 370 17.83 57.67 -33.87
CA PRO A 370 18.76 57.62 -34.98
C PRO A 370 19.68 58.83 -34.88
N THR A 371 20.97 58.57 -34.70
CA THR A 371 21.99 59.61 -34.68
C THR A 371 21.88 60.37 -35.99
N LYS A 372 21.49 61.66 -35.93
CA LYS A 372 21.56 62.55 -37.10
C LYS A 372 23.03 62.69 -37.48
N THR A 373 23.46 61.95 -38.51
CA THR A 373 24.72 62.23 -39.21
C THR A 373 24.53 63.48 -40.05
N THR A 374 25.18 64.56 -39.62
CA THR A 374 25.41 65.76 -40.43
C THR A 374 26.33 65.41 -41.62
N PRO A 375 26.07 65.93 -42.84
CA PRO A 375 26.94 65.71 -43.98
C PRO A 375 28.14 66.66 -43.92
N ASN A 376 29.33 66.12 -43.61
CA ASN A 376 30.60 66.44 -44.28
C ASN A 376 31.82 65.89 -43.51
N GLY A 377 32.77 65.36 -44.29
CA GLY A 377 34.16 65.11 -43.85
C GLY A 377 34.55 63.64 -43.88
N GLY A 378 35.01 63.16 -45.04
CA GLY A 378 35.55 61.80 -45.19
C GLY A 378 36.92 61.63 -44.52
N THR A 379 37.26 60.40 -44.14
CA THR A 379 38.26 59.54 -44.81
C THR A 379 38.35 58.21 -44.04
N THR A 380 38.51 57.15 -44.81
CA THR A 380 38.49 55.73 -44.46
C THR A 380 39.68 55.21 -43.66
N VAL A 381 39.44 53.99 -43.13
CA VAL A 381 40.34 52.89 -42.71
C VAL A 381 40.42 52.75 -41.17
N GLY A 382 40.04 51.65 -40.53
CA GLY A 382 39.50 50.37 -40.97
C GLY A 382 39.49 49.39 -39.77
N SER A 383 38.43 48.57 -39.67
CA SER A 383 38.39 47.23 -39.07
C SER A 383 39.06 46.99 -37.70
N ARG A 384 38.22 46.83 -36.65
CA ARG A 384 38.26 45.70 -35.68
C ARG A 384 37.16 45.87 -34.62
N LEU A 385 35.91 45.58 -34.95
CA LEU A 385 34.83 45.22 -34.01
C LEU A 385 33.59 44.86 -34.84
N GLY A 386 33.63 43.66 -35.41
CA GLY A 386 32.60 43.13 -36.29
C GLY A 386 32.64 41.62 -36.33
N LYS A 387 32.58 40.99 -35.15
CA LYS A 387 32.17 39.59 -35.00
C LYS A 387 31.36 39.47 -33.72
N ASN A 388 30.21 38.81 -33.87
CA ASN A 388 29.28 38.36 -32.83
C ASN A 388 28.08 39.26 -32.52
N LEU A 389 27.31 39.65 -33.53
CA LEU A 389 25.86 39.86 -33.35
C LEU A 389 25.12 39.76 -34.70
N GLN A 390 25.00 38.54 -35.25
CA GLN A 390 23.99 38.23 -36.26
C GLN A 390 23.78 36.71 -36.35
N SER A 391 22.94 36.19 -35.46
CA SER A 391 22.20 34.94 -35.69
C SER A 391 20.95 34.91 -34.81
N MET A 392 20.02 35.83 -35.08
CA MET A 392 18.61 35.58 -34.80
C MET A 392 17.89 35.67 -36.13
N ALA A 393 17.17 34.60 -36.46
CA ALA A 393 16.38 34.49 -37.66
C ALA A 393 15.34 35.62 -37.69
N LYS A 394 15.34 36.42 -38.76
CA LYS A 394 14.18 37.22 -39.11
C LYS A 394 13.14 36.26 -39.68
N THR A 395 12.03 36.07 -38.98
CA THR A 395 10.86 35.36 -39.52
C THR A 395 10.28 36.16 -40.68
N GLY A 396 10.61 35.73 -41.89
CA GLY A 396 10.10 36.27 -43.15
C GLY A 396 10.81 35.72 -44.38
N ASP A 397 11.54 34.61 -44.24
CA ASP A 397 12.42 34.08 -45.27
C ASP A 397 11.66 33.04 -46.12
N ASN A 398 11.70 33.19 -47.45
CA ASN A 398 11.00 32.33 -48.44
C ASN A 398 11.33 30.83 -48.30
N THR A 399 12.40 30.51 -47.57
CA THR A 399 12.83 29.17 -47.13
C THR A 399 11.81 28.47 -46.23
N ILE A 400 11.12 29.19 -45.34
CA ILE A 400 10.05 28.61 -44.49
C ILE A 400 8.84 28.24 -45.35
N LEU A 401 8.50 29.08 -46.34
CA LEU A 401 7.44 28.77 -47.31
C LEU A 401 7.79 27.55 -48.17
N LEU A 402 9.05 27.40 -48.56
CA LEU A 402 9.55 26.24 -49.31
C LEU A 402 9.48 24.95 -48.49
N ILE A 403 9.82 24.99 -47.19
CA ILE A 403 9.72 23.82 -46.29
C ILE A 403 8.25 23.42 -46.10
N MET A 404 7.34 24.39 -45.92
CA MET A 404 5.90 24.13 -45.82
C MET A 404 5.32 23.53 -47.11
N ALA A 405 5.76 24.01 -48.29
CA ALA A 405 5.36 23.46 -49.57
C ALA A 405 5.83 22.01 -49.78
N ILE A 406 7.06 21.68 -49.37
CA ILE A 406 7.60 20.31 -49.44
C ILE A 406 6.85 19.39 -48.47
N ALA A 407 6.49 19.85 -47.27
CA ALA A 407 5.72 19.07 -46.31
C ALA A 407 4.31 18.72 -46.83
N LEU A 408 3.63 19.68 -47.47
CA LEU A 408 2.32 19.43 -48.10
C LEU A 408 2.40 18.46 -49.29
N LEU A 409 3.48 18.52 -50.06
CA LEU A 409 3.73 17.61 -51.18
C LEU A 409 3.98 16.17 -50.68
N MET A 410 4.70 16.01 -49.57
CA MET A 410 4.93 14.71 -48.91
C MET A 410 3.64 14.09 -48.36
N ILE A 411 2.74 14.90 -47.79
CA ILE A 411 1.42 14.44 -47.32
C ILE A 411 0.57 13.95 -48.50
N GLY A 412 0.58 14.67 -49.63
CA GLY A 412 -0.14 14.26 -50.84
C GLY A 412 0.34 12.94 -51.43
N VAL A 413 1.66 12.71 -51.45
CA VAL A 413 2.25 11.43 -51.92
C VAL A 413 1.92 10.28 -50.96
N GLY A 414 1.92 10.54 -49.65
CA GLY A 414 1.55 9.56 -48.63
C GLY A 414 0.10 9.07 -48.77
N ILE A 415 -0.85 9.98 -49.00
CA ILE A 415 -2.27 9.63 -49.20
C ILE A 415 -2.45 8.80 -50.48
N ARG A 416 -1.67 9.07 -51.53
CA ARG A 416 -1.72 8.31 -52.79
C ARG A 416 -1.15 6.89 -52.65
N PHE A 417 -0.15 6.70 -51.77
CA PHE A 417 0.40 5.38 -51.45
C PHE A 417 -0.54 4.53 -50.58
N VAL A 418 -1.29 5.17 -49.68
CA VAL A 418 -2.30 4.49 -48.85
C VAL A 418 -3.49 4.02 -49.68
N ARG A 419 -3.92 4.78 -50.69
CA ARG A 419 -5.01 4.39 -51.62
C ARG A 419 -4.60 3.40 -52.72
N ALA A 420 -3.31 3.15 -52.93
CA ALA A 420 -2.83 2.18 -53.92
C ALA A 420 -2.62 0.78 -53.33
N LYS A 421 -3.01 0.56 -52.07
CA LYS A 421 -2.86 -0.70 -51.34
C LYS A 421 -4.17 -1.28 -50.79
N GLU A 422 -5.31 -0.72 -51.20
CA GLU A 422 -6.65 -1.30 -51.03
C GLU A 422 -7.13 -1.97 -52.31
#